data_AF-A0A397C656-F1
#
_entry.id   AF-A0A397C656-F1
#
_cell.length_a   1.000
_cell.length_b   1.000
_cell.length_c   1.000
_cell.angle_alpha   90.00
_cell.angle_beta   90.00
_cell.angle_gamma   90.00
#
_symmetry.space_group_name_H-M   'P 1'
#
loop_
_entity.id
_entity.type
_entity.pdbx_description
1 polymer ?
#
loop_
_entity_poly.entity_id
_entity_poly.type
_entity_poly.pdbx_seq_one_letter_code
_entity_poly.pdbx_strand_id
1 'polypeptide(L)'
;PTLARWHQQQLIENEEFCLNIDAHSQFLPNWDVEIVNEWLRTENEMAVLTTYPMDYALMGPDLTHQSHYSSHLCKYLDRKSAFDVPIIAGMTMIDDSETPQMTPLWGGCLSFSKCHAERRAPNDKHMNWVFWGEEYLRSMQLWTRGYDLYSPSRHGHVVFHNWSNNNGKMKRFSDNVTQVMTKEQHDKEEELAYNRLRMVLTLPFDGPVDAQEIDKYHGGKVRSIEQFLKFSGISNVNSKLDEYRCEQLRWVPYAVPEIIEEFLPGYKMRPMPVVRQVDQERMQDQWSQLVNGSWRGEEKQLLVQLLAQLEAIKQPSADQAQHLREMRHQLGQLAQPHQGLWPLAFVWLGLISVWLVFNRRRTA
;
A
#
# COMPACT_ATOMS: atom_id res chain seq x y z
N PRO A 1 6.11 9.50 -18.37
CA PRO A 1 5.19 8.39 -18.71
C PRO A 1 3.72 8.78 -18.46
N THR A 2 3.47 9.35 -17.29
CA THR A 2 2.19 9.95 -16.83
C THR A 2 1.40 10.71 -17.91
N LEU A 3 1.99 11.71 -18.57
CA LEU A 3 1.30 12.52 -19.58
C LEU A 3 0.91 11.71 -20.82
N ALA A 4 1.78 10.80 -21.28
CA ALA A 4 1.46 9.90 -22.39
C ALA A 4 0.31 8.96 -22.02
N ARG A 5 0.30 8.41 -20.80
CA ARG A 5 -0.81 7.59 -20.28
C ARG A 5 -2.11 8.41 -20.19
N TRP A 6 -2.04 9.67 -19.76
CA TRP A 6 -3.20 10.56 -19.76
C TRP A 6 -3.78 10.76 -21.17
N HIS A 7 -2.93 11.03 -22.17
CA HIS A 7 -3.37 11.15 -23.56
C HIS A 7 -3.99 9.85 -24.08
N GLN A 8 -3.38 8.69 -23.78
CA GLN A 8 -3.93 7.38 -24.15
C GLN A 8 -5.33 7.16 -23.56
N GLN A 9 -5.56 7.54 -22.31
CA GLN A 9 -6.88 7.41 -21.68
C GLN A 9 -7.96 8.25 -22.36
N GLN A 10 -7.61 9.32 -23.09
CA GLN A 10 -8.59 10.11 -23.84
C GLN A 10 -9.11 9.38 -25.09
N LEU A 11 -8.46 8.28 -25.48
CA LEU A 11 -8.84 7.45 -26.63
C LEU A 11 -9.78 6.30 -26.25
N ILE A 12 -10.08 6.11 -24.95
CA ILE A 12 -10.98 5.07 -24.48
C ILE A 12 -12.41 5.49 -24.77
N GLU A 13 -13.18 4.61 -25.41
CA GLU A 13 -14.59 4.79 -25.74
C GLU A 13 -15.47 3.91 -24.84
N ASN A 14 -16.09 2.87 -25.41
CA ASN A 14 -17.02 1.97 -24.76
C ASN A 14 -16.47 0.54 -24.59
N GLU A 15 -15.15 0.36 -24.68
CA GLU A 15 -14.51 -0.94 -24.47
C GLU A 15 -14.80 -1.48 -23.07
N GLU A 16 -14.95 -2.81 -22.99
CA GLU A 16 -15.18 -3.48 -21.73
C GLU A 16 -13.90 -3.60 -20.91
N PHE A 17 -12.80 -3.99 -21.56
CA PHE A 17 -11.48 -4.19 -20.96
C PHE A 17 -10.43 -3.27 -21.57
N CYS A 18 -9.53 -2.78 -20.72
CA CYS A 18 -8.42 -1.91 -21.08
C CYS A 18 -7.11 -2.59 -20.69
N LEU A 19 -6.15 -2.53 -21.60
CA LEU A 19 -4.80 -3.08 -21.43
C LEU A 19 -3.77 -1.95 -21.56
N ASN A 20 -2.90 -1.82 -20.57
CA ASN A 20 -1.70 -1.01 -20.62
C ASN A 20 -0.46 -1.91 -20.61
N ILE A 21 0.50 -1.63 -21.49
CA ILE A 21 1.75 -2.37 -21.66
C ILE A 21 2.88 -1.43 -22.05
N ASP A 22 4.10 -1.91 -21.89
CA ASP A 22 5.26 -1.30 -22.53
C ASP A 22 5.39 -1.71 -24.01
N ALA A 23 6.00 -0.83 -24.80
CA ALA A 23 6.08 -0.97 -26.27
C ALA A 23 7.02 -2.10 -26.77
N HIS A 24 7.72 -2.78 -25.86
CA HIS A 24 8.69 -3.84 -26.14
C HIS A 24 8.30 -5.14 -25.43
N SER A 25 7.07 -5.54 -25.70
CA SER A 25 6.41 -6.71 -25.14
C SER A 25 6.12 -7.77 -26.21
N GLN A 26 6.09 -9.04 -25.81
CA GLN A 26 5.70 -10.19 -26.62
C GLN A 26 4.50 -10.87 -25.97
N PHE A 27 3.44 -11.09 -26.74
CA PHE A 27 2.24 -11.81 -26.31
C PHE A 27 2.34 -13.29 -26.65
N LEU A 28 1.73 -14.12 -25.81
CA LEU A 28 1.42 -15.50 -26.14
C LEU A 28 0.22 -15.59 -27.12
N PRO A 29 0.07 -16.69 -27.87
CA PRO A 29 -1.16 -16.97 -28.59
C PRO A 29 -2.38 -17.00 -27.64
N ASN A 30 -3.54 -16.50 -28.08
CA ASN A 30 -4.78 -16.44 -27.30
C ASN A 30 -4.70 -15.63 -25.98
N TRP A 31 -3.72 -14.72 -25.87
CA TRP A 31 -3.49 -13.91 -24.67
C TRP A 31 -4.75 -13.20 -24.14
N ASP A 32 -5.63 -12.77 -25.03
CA ASP A 32 -6.82 -11.99 -24.74
C ASP A 32 -7.87 -12.83 -24.01
N VAL A 33 -8.12 -14.05 -24.51
CA VAL A 33 -9.00 -15.02 -23.85
C VAL A 33 -8.42 -15.44 -22.50
N GLU A 34 -7.11 -15.69 -22.45
CA GLU A 34 -6.44 -16.14 -21.22
C GLU A 34 -6.42 -15.07 -20.13
N ILE A 35 -6.12 -13.82 -20.46
CA ILE A 35 -6.10 -12.74 -19.46
C ILE A 35 -7.50 -12.36 -18.97
N VAL A 36 -8.53 -12.49 -19.83
CA VAL A 36 -9.94 -12.35 -19.41
C VAL A 36 -10.32 -13.48 -18.46
N ASN A 37 -9.98 -14.73 -18.79
CA ASN A 37 -10.22 -15.87 -17.91
C ASN A 37 -9.50 -15.69 -16.57
N GLU A 38 -8.26 -15.21 -16.59
CA GLU A 38 -7.52 -14.90 -15.37
C GLU A 38 -8.19 -13.80 -14.55
N TRP A 39 -8.68 -12.75 -15.20
CA TRP A 39 -9.40 -11.66 -14.53
C TRP A 39 -10.68 -12.17 -13.87
N LEU A 40 -11.44 -13.05 -14.54
CA LEU A 40 -12.65 -13.67 -13.97
C LEU A 40 -12.35 -14.49 -12.70
N ARG A 41 -11.17 -15.10 -12.61
CA ARG A 41 -10.73 -15.87 -11.43
C ARG A 41 -10.42 -15.01 -10.21
N THR A 42 -10.35 -13.68 -10.37
CA THR A 42 -10.28 -12.76 -9.23
C THR A 42 -11.62 -12.66 -8.48
N GLU A 43 -12.72 -13.05 -9.13
CA GLU A 43 -14.10 -12.89 -8.64
C GLU A 43 -14.42 -11.47 -8.14
N ASN A 44 -13.82 -10.46 -8.77
CA ASN A 44 -13.89 -9.08 -8.34
C ASN A 44 -14.04 -8.12 -9.53
N GLU A 45 -15.22 -7.50 -9.67
CA GLU A 45 -15.52 -6.52 -10.73
C GLU A 45 -14.60 -5.29 -10.70
N MET A 46 -13.99 -5.02 -9.54
CA MET A 46 -13.06 -3.92 -9.31
C MET A 46 -11.60 -4.36 -9.41
N ALA A 47 -11.30 -5.55 -9.96
CA ALA A 47 -9.95 -6.06 -10.09
C ALA A 47 -9.13 -5.40 -11.20
N VAL A 48 -7.85 -5.22 -10.92
CA VAL A 48 -6.81 -4.83 -11.87
C VAL A 48 -5.70 -5.87 -11.81
N LEU A 49 -5.55 -6.65 -12.88
CA LEU A 49 -4.38 -7.52 -13.06
C LEU A 49 -3.19 -6.66 -13.45
N THR A 50 -2.09 -6.74 -12.70
CA THR A 50 -0.92 -5.89 -12.93
C THR A 50 0.36 -6.52 -12.41
N THR A 51 1.44 -6.36 -13.16
CA THR A 51 2.77 -6.84 -12.78
C THR A 51 3.86 -6.27 -13.69
N TYR A 52 5.11 -6.60 -13.42
CA TYR A 52 6.17 -6.54 -14.43
C TYR A 52 6.22 -7.88 -15.17
N PRO A 53 5.95 -7.93 -16.48
CA PRO A 53 6.06 -9.16 -17.26
C PRO A 53 7.44 -9.80 -17.14
N MET A 54 7.48 -11.14 -17.17
CA MET A 54 8.72 -11.91 -17.15
C MET A 54 9.54 -11.67 -18.42
N ASP A 55 10.85 -11.95 -18.35
CA ASP A 55 11.74 -11.87 -19.51
C ASP A 55 11.40 -12.90 -20.59
N TYR A 56 11.70 -12.60 -21.85
CA TYR A 56 11.53 -13.52 -22.98
C TYR A 56 12.20 -14.88 -22.75
N ALA A 57 13.31 -14.94 -22.02
CA ALA A 57 13.99 -16.20 -21.68
C ALA A 57 13.17 -17.13 -20.77
N LEU A 58 12.14 -16.62 -20.10
CA LEU A 58 11.23 -17.38 -19.25
C LEU A 58 9.97 -17.83 -20.00
N MET A 59 9.86 -17.57 -21.30
CA MET A 59 8.74 -18.08 -22.09
C MET A 59 8.89 -19.59 -22.32
N GLY A 60 7.77 -20.31 -22.28
CA GLY A 60 7.75 -21.73 -22.63
C GLY A 60 8.10 -21.95 -24.12
N PRO A 61 8.51 -23.17 -24.50
CA PRO A 61 8.75 -23.51 -25.91
C PRO A 61 7.50 -23.23 -26.75
N ASP A 62 7.70 -22.83 -28.02
CA ASP A 62 6.63 -22.54 -28.97
C ASP A 62 5.61 -21.46 -28.49
N LEU A 63 6.10 -20.45 -27.75
CA LEU A 63 5.28 -19.36 -27.20
C LEU A 63 4.17 -19.88 -26.27
N THR A 64 4.53 -20.77 -25.34
CA THR A 64 3.61 -21.29 -24.32
C THR A 64 3.88 -20.67 -22.95
N HIS A 65 2.94 -20.86 -22.02
CA HIS A 65 3.16 -20.56 -20.61
C HIS A 65 4.37 -21.33 -20.09
N GLN A 66 5.19 -20.69 -19.28
CA GLN A 66 6.05 -21.43 -18.37
C GLN A 66 5.21 -21.94 -17.19
N SER A 67 5.59 -23.07 -16.62
CA SER A 67 4.72 -23.82 -15.71
C SER A 67 4.89 -23.50 -14.22
N HIS A 68 5.89 -22.73 -13.82
CA HIS A 68 6.29 -22.66 -12.40
C HIS A 68 6.13 -21.27 -11.81
N TYR A 69 6.65 -20.26 -12.48
CA TYR A 69 6.78 -18.95 -11.85
C TYR A 69 5.64 -18.01 -12.17
N SER A 70 5.50 -16.99 -11.35
CA SER A 70 4.66 -15.83 -11.64
C SER A 70 5.37 -14.61 -11.10
N SER A 71 5.24 -13.49 -11.79
CA SER A 71 5.83 -12.22 -11.38
C SER A 71 4.86 -11.49 -10.46
N HIS A 72 5.35 -11.12 -9.29
CA HIS A 72 4.61 -10.42 -8.25
C HIS A 72 5.31 -9.15 -7.78
N LEU A 73 4.55 -8.08 -7.56
CA LEU A 73 5.07 -6.81 -7.06
C LEU A 73 4.80 -6.69 -5.56
N CYS A 74 5.82 -6.64 -4.72
CA CYS A 74 5.63 -6.53 -3.27
C CYS A 74 6.75 -5.78 -2.53
N LYS A 75 7.72 -5.24 -3.27
CA LYS A 75 8.94 -4.66 -2.71
C LYS A 75 9.20 -3.27 -3.26
N TYR A 76 9.93 -2.49 -2.47
CA TYR A 76 10.40 -1.15 -2.80
C TYR A 76 11.92 -1.08 -2.73
N LEU A 77 12.51 -0.11 -3.42
CA LEU A 77 13.87 0.32 -3.11
C LEU A 77 13.88 1.00 -1.75
N ASP A 78 14.97 0.82 -1.00
CA ASP A 78 15.15 1.47 0.30
C ASP A 78 15.12 3.01 0.17
N ARG A 79 14.24 3.65 0.92
CA ARG A 79 14.16 5.12 1.01
C ARG A 79 15.11 5.65 2.08
N LYS A 80 15.96 6.61 1.71
CA LYS A 80 16.92 7.23 2.64
C LYS A 80 16.23 8.14 3.63
N SER A 81 15.10 8.74 3.25
CA SER A 81 14.28 9.59 4.10
C SER A 81 12.80 9.49 3.76
N ALA A 82 11.93 10.00 4.64
CA ALA A 82 10.49 10.09 4.37
C ALA A 82 10.14 11.04 3.21
N PHE A 83 11.07 11.94 2.81
CA PHE A 83 10.92 12.84 1.66
C PHE A 83 11.10 12.13 0.31
N ASP A 84 11.75 10.96 0.31
CA ASP A 84 11.92 10.17 -0.90
C ASP A 84 10.57 9.55 -1.28
N VAL A 85 10.30 9.48 -2.58
CA VAL A 85 9.10 8.82 -3.09
C VAL A 85 9.31 7.31 -3.12
N PRO A 86 8.30 6.47 -2.81
CA PRO A 86 8.43 5.02 -2.95
C PRO A 86 8.66 4.63 -4.41
N ILE A 87 9.64 3.76 -4.64
CA ILE A 87 9.98 3.22 -5.97
C ILE A 87 9.90 1.70 -5.86
N ILE A 88 9.17 1.07 -6.77
CA ILE A 88 9.04 -0.39 -6.82
C ILE A 88 10.42 -0.99 -7.15
N ALA A 89 10.85 -2.01 -6.39
CA ALA A 89 12.19 -2.58 -6.53
C ALA A 89 12.37 -3.42 -7.81
N GLY A 90 11.28 -3.94 -8.35
CA GLY A 90 11.30 -5.00 -9.36
C GLY A 90 10.30 -6.10 -9.04
N MET A 91 10.21 -7.09 -9.94
CA MET A 91 9.42 -8.28 -9.71
C MET A 91 10.05 -9.20 -8.66
N THR A 92 9.20 -9.88 -7.91
CA THR A 92 9.53 -11.08 -7.14
C THR A 92 8.85 -12.27 -7.79
N MET A 93 9.54 -13.41 -7.89
CA MET A 93 8.95 -14.62 -8.45
C MET A 93 8.22 -15.39 -7.35
N ILE A 94 6.96 -15.74 -7.60
CA ILE A 94 6.19 -16.69 -6.79
C ILE A 94 6.15 -18.01 -7.55
N ASP A 95 6.41 -19.11 -6.84
CA ASP A 95 6.38 -20.46 -7.38
C ASP A 95 4.97 -21.06 -7.31
N ASP A 96 4.60 -21.79 -8.37
CA ASP A 96 3.34 -22.48 -8.62
C ASP A 96 2.09 -21.69 -8.17
N SER A 97 2.08 -20.37 -8.40
CA SER A 97 0.93 -19.52 -8.09
C SER A 97 -0.25 -19.93 -8.97
N GLU A 98 -1.26 -20.55 -8.36
CA GLU A 98 -2.43 -21.02 -9.10
C GLU A 98 -3.44 -19.93 -9.36
N THR A 99 -3.62 -18.97 -8.45
CA THR A 99 -4.65 -17.93 -8.51
C THR A 99 -4.04 -16.53 -8.56
N PRO A 100 -4.72 -15.51 -9.12
CA PRO A 100 -4.27 -14.12 -9.04
C PRO A 100 -3.92 -13.74 -7.59
N GLN A 101 -2.74 -13.16 -7.40
CA GLN A 101 -2.20 -12.81 -6.08
C GLN A 101 -2.35 -11.33 -5.82
N MET A 102 -3.11 -10.98 -4.78
CA MET A 102 -3.30 -9.58 -4.41
C MET A 102 -1.97 -8.91 -4.08
N THR A 103 -1.76 -7.72 -4.63
CA THR A 103 -0.56 -6.90 -4.48
C THR A 103 -0.97 -5.48 -4.06
N PRO A 104 -0.12 -4.72 -3.35
CA PRO A 104 -0.37 -3.29 -3.15
C PRO A 104 0.10 -2.43 -4.33
N LEU A 105 0.72 -3.03 -5.34
CA LEU A 105 1.55 -2.36 -6.32
C LEU A 105 1.06 -2.59 -7.74
N TRP A 106 1.02 -1.49 -8.49
CA TRP A 106 0.72 -1.45 -9.90
C TRP A 106 2.03 -1.33 -10.68
N GLY A 107 2.19 -2.15 -11.72
CA GLY A 107 3.29 -2.08 -12.66
C GLY A 107 2.85 -1.50 -14.00
N GLY A 108 3.62 -0.57 -14.54
CA GLY A 108 3.34 0.08 -15.81
C GLY A 108 3.55 -0.79 -17.04
N CYS A 109 4.27 -1.91 -16.87
CA CYS A 109 4.61 -2.83 -17.94
C CYS A 109 3.46 -3.78 -18.32
N LEU A 110 2.53 -4.06 -17.38
CA LEU A 110 1.27 -4.77 -17.64
C LEU A 110 0.20 -4.32 -16.65
N SER A 111 -0.93 -3.86 -17.17
CA SER A 111 -2.14 -3.56 -16.41
C SER A 111 -3.38 -3.89 -17.23
N PHE A 112 -4.18 -4.84 -16.78
CA PHE A 112 -5.40 -5.29 -17.44
C PHE A 112 -6.59 -5.24 -16.47
N SER A 113 -7.66 -4.56 -16.88
CA SER A 113 -8.85 -4.39 -16.05
C SER A 113 -10.04 -3.97 -16.89
N LYS A 114 -11.24 -3.95 -16.32
CA LYS A 114 -12.37 -3.27 -16.95
C LYS A 114 -12.04 -1.79 -17.20
N CYS A 115 -12.37 -1.26 -18.37
CA CYS A 115 -12.03 0.12 -18.75
C CYS A 115 -12.62 1.20 -17.85
N HIS A 116 -13.60 0.88 -16.99
CA HIS A 116 -14.04 1.84 -15.99
C HIS A 116 -12.93 2.20 -14.99
N ALA A 117 -11.91 1.34 -14.78
CA ALA A 117 -10.70 1.68 -13.99
C ALA A 117 -9.97 2.89 -14.54
N GLU A 118 -9.67 2.88 -15.84
CA GLU A 118 -8.96 3.98 -16.50
C GLU A 118 -9.79 5.26 -16.54
N ARG A 119 -11.12 5.15 -16.72
CA ARG A 119 -12.03 6.31 -16.72
C ARG A 119 -12.23 6.93 -15.34
N ARG A 120 -12.37 6.11 -14.29
CA ARG A 120 -12.61 6.59 -12.91
C ARG A 120 -11.33 7.04 -12.21
N ALA A 121 -10.19 6.45 -12.57
CA ALA A 121 -8.87 6.85 -12.10
C ALA A 121 -8.08 7.44 -13.29
N PRO A 122 -8.30 8.70 -13.68
CA PRO A 122 -7.50 9.32 -14.73
C PRO A 122 -6.06 9.56 -14.26
N ASN A 123 -5.09 9.32 -15.14
CA ASN A 123 -3.70 9.72 -14.95
C ASN A 123 -3.63 11.25 -14.83
N ASP A 124 -2.75 11.75 -13.96
CA ASP A 124 -2.62 13.18 -13.73
C ASP A 124 -1.75 13.85 -14.81
N LYS A 125 -2.37 14.71 -15.62
CA LYS A 125 -1.68 15.45 -16.69
C LYS A 125 -0.69 16.49 -16.16
N HIS A 126 -0.75 16.82 -14.87
CA HIS A 126 0.14 17.79 -14.21
C HIS A 126 1.40 17.14 -13.62
N MET A 127 1.60 15.83 -13.81
CA MET A 127 2.78 15.08 -13.34
C MET A 127 3.90 15.07 -14.40
N ASN A 128 4.31 16.24 -14.89
CA ASN A 128 5.37 16.35 -15.89
C ASN A 128 6.69 15.77 -15.34
N TRP A 129 7.44 15.07 -16.20
CA TRP A 129 8.77 14.52 -15.89
C TRP A 129 8.84 13.45 -14.78
N VAL A 130 7.71 13.10 -14.14
CA VAL A 130 7.66 11.99 -13.19
C VAL A 130 7.82 10.66 -13.92
N PHE A 131 8.93 9.99 -13.63
CA PHE A 131 9.22 8.63 -14.08
C PHE A 131 9.22 7.69 -12.88
N TRP A 132 10.07 7.98 -11.88
CA TRP A 132 10.12 7.20 -10.65
C TRP A 132 8.98 7.59 -9.71
N GLY A 133 8.34 6.59 -9.10
CA GLY A 133 7.20 6.79 -8.19
C GLY A 133 5.83 6.93 -8.87
N GLU A 134 5.77 7.07 -10.21
CA GLU A 134 4.50 7.15 -10.95
C GLU A 134 3.63 5.89 -10.74
N GLU A 135 4.29 4.73 -10.63
CA GLU A 135 3.63 3.45 -10.45
C GLU A 135 3.04 3.28 -9.04
N TYR A 136 3.75 3.75 -8.01
CA TYR A 136 3.22 3.79 -6.64
C TYR A 136 2.07 4.79 -6.53
N LEU A 137 2.19 5.93 -7.20
CA LEU A 137 1.10 6.90 -7.33
C LEU A 137 -0.12 6.26 -8.00
N ARG A 138 0.06 5.53 -9.11
CA ARG A 138 -1.02 4.84 -9.82
C ARG A 138 -1.70 3.79 -8.94
N SER A 139 -0.91 3.07 -8.15
CA SER A 139 -1.40 2.11 -7.16
C SER A 139 -2.36 2.78 -6.18
N MET A 140 -1.96 3.93 -5.60
CA MET A 140 -2.79 4.74 -4.70
C MET A 140 -4.07 5.20 -5.38
N GLN A 141 -3.96 5.75 -6.60
CA GLN A 141 -5.10 6.31 -7.33
C GLN A 141 -6.20 5.29 -7.59
N LEU A 142 -5.83 4.08 -8.00
CA LEU A 142 -6.75 2.96 -8.20
C LEU A 142 -7.33 2.50 -6.86
N TRP A 143 -6.48 2.25 -5.88
CA TRP A 143 -6.89 1.64 -4.62
C TRP A 143 -7.86 2.51 -3.79
N THR A 144 -7.61 3.82 -3.73
CA THR A 144 -8.48 4.81 -3.06
C THR A 144 -9.84 4.99 -3.75
N ARG A 145 -9.97 4.50 -4.99
CA ARG A 145 -11.23 4.47 -5.77
C ARG A 145 -11.93 3.11 -5.74
N GLY A 146 -11.46 2.19 -4.90
CA GLY A 146 -12.10 0.90 -4.62
C GLY A 146 -11.60 -0.25 -5.49
N TYR A 147 -10.59 -0.04 -6.31
CA TYR A 147 -9.96 -1.11 -7.08
C TYR A 147 -9.01 -1.93 -6.21
N ASP A 148 -8.85 -3.19 -6.55
CA ASP A 148 -7.87 -4.09 -5.92
C ASP A 148 -6.91 -4.61 -6.99
N LEU A 149 -5.62 -4.63 -6.66
CA LEU A 149 -4.56 -4.98 -7.60
C LEU A 149 -4.14 -6.43 -7.39
N TYR A 150 -3.89 -7.16 -8.48
CA TYR A 150 -3.47 -8.55 -8.44
C TYR A 150 -2.35 -8.80 -9.44
N SER A 151 -1.29 -9.46 -9.00
CA SER A 151 -0.38 -10.10 -9.93
C SER A 151 -1.05 -11.33 -10.54
N PRO A 152 -0.93 -11.55 -11.86
CA PRO A 152 -1.42 -12.77 -12.50
C PRO A 152 -0.82 -14.02 -11.86
N SER A 153 -1.57 -15.11 -11.87
CA SER A 153 -1.06 -16.46 -11.60
C SER A 153 -0.19 -16.94 -12.75
N ARG A 154 0.39 -18.14 -12.60
CA ARG A 154 1.15 -18.79 -13.69
C ARG A 154 0.35 -18.96 -14.99
N HIS A 155 -0.98 -18.98 -14.91
CA HIS A 155 -1.89 -19.09 -16.06
C HIS A 155 -2.21 -17.74 -16.73
N GLY A 156 -1.95 -16.63 -16.03
CA GLY A 156 -2.27 -15.28 -16.50
C GLY A 156 -1.08 -14.49 -17.04
N HIS A 157 0.11 -15.09 -17.05
CA HIS A 157 1.31 -14.47 -17.61
C HIS A 157 1.37 -14.60 -19.13
N VAL A 158 0.52 -13.84 -19.80
CA VAL A 158 0.35 -13.87 -21.25
C VAL A 158 1.22 -12.85 -22.00
N VAL A 159 1.88 -11.96 -21.26
CA VAL A 159 2.79 -10.94 -21.78
C VAL A 159 4.16 -11.17 -21.18
N PHE A 160 5.19 -11.03 -22.02
CA PHE A 160 6.59 -11.06 -21.66
C PHE A 160 7.26 -9.79 -22.15
N HIS A 161 8.40 -9.45 -21.58
CA HIS A 161 9.04 -8.16 -21.81
C HIS A 161 10.53 -8.30 -22.13
N ASN A 162 11.04 -7.43 -23.00
CA ASN A 162 12.47 -7.34 -23.27
C ASN A 162 13.16 -6.49 -22.20
N TRP A 163 13.78 -7.12 -21.20
CA TRP A 163 14.54 -6.42 -20.16
C TRP A 163 15.99 -6.10 -20.53
N SER A 164 16.43 -6.42 -21.75
CA SER A 164 17.79 -6.08 -22.18
C SER A 164 17.97 -4.56 -22.26
N ASN A 165 19.15 -4.08 -21.89
CA ASN A 165 19.50 -2.66 -22.03
C ASN A 165 20.05 -2.31 -23.43
N ASN A 166 20.00 -3.26 -24.37
CA ASN A 166 20.62 -3.21 -25.70
C ASN A 166 22.05 -2.60 -25.69
N ASN A 167 22.89 -3.00 -24.73
CA ASN A 167 24.24 -2.46 -24.52
C ASN A 167 24.27 -0.93 -24.38
N GLY A 168 23.25 -0.35 -23.73
CA GLY A 168 23.12 1.09 -23.50
C GLY A 168 22.59 1.90 -24.69
N LYS A 169 22.14 1.24 -25.78
CA LYS A 169 21.63 1.91 -26.98
C LYS A 169 20.15 2.31 -26.90
N MET A 170 19.42 1.82 -25.89
CA MET A 170 18.01 2.20 -25.70
C MET A 170 17.91 3.69 -25.34
N LYS A 171 16.97 4.36 -26.00
CA LYS A 171 16.63 5.75 -25.70
C LYS A 171 15.98 5.83 -24.32
N ARG A 172 16.39 6.84 -23.54
CA ARG A 172 15.88 7.08 -22.20
C ARG A 172 14.87 8.20 -22.21
N PHE A 173 14.01 8.18 -21.20
CA PHE A 173 13.03 9.22 -20.92
C PHE A 173 13.64 10.64 -20.92
N SER A 174 14.89 10.78 -20.46
CA SER A 174 15.58 12.06 -20.31
C SER A 174 16.42 12.50 -21.51
N ASP A 175 16.56 11.69 -22.57
CA ASP A 175 17.60 11.91 -23.60
C ASP A 175 17.43 13.21 -24.41
N ASN A 176 16.21 13.72 -24.56
CA ASN A 176 15.90 14.86 -25.43
C ASN A 176 15.25 16.05 -24.70
N VAL A 177 15.27 16.06 -23.37
CA VAL A 177 14.62 17.11 -22.55
C VAL A 177 15.08 18.52 -22.95
N THR A 178 16.39 18.70 -23.11
CA THR A 178 16.97 20.02 -23.42
C THR A 178 16.75 20.46 -24.88
N GLN A 179 16.19 19.60 -25.72
CA GLN A 179 15.83 19.96 -27.10
C GLN A 179 14.46 20.66 -27.18
N VAL A 180 13.60 20.49 -26.16
CA VAL A 180 12.24 21.03 -26.13
C VAL A 180 12.06 22.16 -25.11
N MET A 181 12.95 22.29 -24.13
CA MET A 181 12.94 23.34 -23.11
C MET A 181 14.34 23.55 -22.51
N THR A 182 14.55 24.65 -21.78
CA THR A 182 15.81 24.85 -21.05
C THR A 182 15.90 23.91 -19.84
N LYS A 183 17.12 23.69 -19.34
CA LYS A 183 17.33 22.87 -18.14
C LYS A 183 16.60 23.45 -16.92
N GLU A 184 16.63 24.76 -16.75
CA GLU A 184 16.00 25.45 -15.62
C GLU A 184 14.47 25.33 -15.66
N GLN A 185 13.88 25.35 -16.86
CA GLN A 185 12.45 25.12 -17.05
C GLN A 185 12.08 23.69 -16.69
N HIS A 186 12.83 22.71 -17.20
CA HIS A 186 12.64 21.29 -16.88
C HIS A 186 12.74 21.04 -15.37
N ASP A 187 13.84 21.45 -14.75
CA ASP A 187 14.11 21.16 -13.33
C ASP A 187 13.01 21.77 -12.44
N LYS A 188 12.47 22.94 -12.80
CA LYS A 188 11.35 23.57 -12.11
C LYS A 188 10.04 22.78 -12.28
N GLU A 189 9.73 22.32 -13.49
CA GLU A 189 8.53 21.51 -13.73
C GLU A 189 8.61 20.15 -13.00
N GLU A 190 9.78 19.51 -13.03
CA GLU A 190 10.05 18.26 -12.35
C GLU A 190 9.93 18.42 -10.82
N GLU A 191 10.51 19.47 -10.24
CA GLU A 191 10.39 19.78 -8.81
C GLU A 191 8.92 19.95 -8.39
N LEU A 192 8.14 20.75 -9.13
CA LEU A 192 6.72 20.96 -8.87
C LEU A 192 5.93 19.65 -8.95
N ALA A 193 6.21 18.81 -9.93
CA ALA A 193 5.53 17.54 -10.13
C ALA A 193 5.86 16.52 -9.03
N TYR A 194 7.12 16.41 -8.59
CA TYR A 194 7.47 15.54 -7.46
C TYR A 194 6.93 16.09 -6.13
N ASN A 195 6.89 17.40 -5.92
CA ASN A 195 6.22 17.98 -4.75
C ASN A 195 4.71 17.71 -4.76
N ARG A 196 4.09 17.75 -5.94
CA ARG A 196 2.69 17.34 -6.10
C ARG A 196 2.48 15.87 -5.78
N LEU A 197 3.38 14.99 -6.23
CA LEU A 197 3.36 13.56 -5.89
C LEU A 197 3.48 13.36 -4.37
N ARG A 198 4.44 14.02 -3.71
CA ARG A 198 4.59 13.94 -2.26
C ARG A 198 3.35 14.44 -1.52
N MET A 199 2.78 15.57 -1.96
CA MET A 199 1.55 16.13 -1.40
C MET A 199 0.39 15.13 -1.44
N VAL A 200 0.15 14.47 -2.59
CA VAL A 200 -0.96 13.51 -2.72
C VAL A 200 -0.74 12.21 -1.95
N LEU A 201 0.52 11.82 -1.72
CA LEU A 201 0.86 10.68 -0.88
C LEU A 201 0.99 11.05 0.60
N THR A 202 0.72 12.31 0.97
CA THR A 202 0.90 12.83 2.33
C THR A 202 2.33 12.65 2.88
N LEU A 203 3.32 12.66 1.99
CA LEU A 203 4.75 12.63 2.32
C LEU A 203 5.26 14.04 2.60
N PRO A 204 6.31 14.21 3.42
CA PRO A 204 6.93 15.50 3.64
C PRO A 204 7.58 16.02 2.35
N PHE A 205 7.46 17.33 2.12
CA PHE A 205 8.11 18.04 1.03
C PHE A 205 8.33 19.50 1.42
N ASP A 206 9.29 20.15 0.76
CA ASP A 206 9.56 21.58 0.90
C ASP A 206 9.40 22.27 -0.46
N GLY A 207 9.08 23.56 -0.43
CA GLY A 207 8.99 24.38 -1.63
C GLY A 207 7.58 24.44 -2.24
N PRO A 208 7.47 25.01 -3.45
CA PRO A 208 6.18 25.22 -4.09
C PRO A 208 5.59 23.89 -4.60
N VAL A 209 4.26 23.85 -4.67
CA VAL A 209 3.50 22.75 -5.26
C VAL A 209 2.34 23.31 -6.07
N ASP A 210 2.06 22.70 -7.22
CA ASP A 210 0.83 22.98 -7.96
C ASP A 210 -0.27 22.01 -7.52
N ALA A 211 -1.39 22.54 -7.04
CA ALA A 211 -2.57 21.80 -6.61
C ALA A 211 -3.74 21.89 -7.62
N GLN A 212 -3.51 22.34 -8.85
CA GLN A 212 -4.54 22.42 -9.87
C GLN A 212 -5.20 21.06 -10.13
N GLU A 213 -6.53 21.02 -10.20
CA GLU A 213 -7.32 19.80 -10.46
C GLU A 213 -7.00 18.62 -9.52
N ILE A 214 -6.46 18.86 -8.32
CA ILE A 214 -6.00 17.77 -7.43
C ILE A 214 -7.12 16.78 -7.09
N ASP A 215 -8.32 17.27 -6.83
CA ASP A 215 -9.48 16.44 -6.48
C ASP A 215 -9.93 15.55 -7.66
N LYS A 216 -9.76 16.01 -8.90
CA LYS A 216 -10.11 15.24 -10.09
C LYS A 216 -9.19 14.02 -10.24
N TYR A 217 -7.88 14.22 -10.07
CA TYR A 217 -6.89 13.17 -10.30
C TYR A 217 -6.61 12.32 -9.05
N HIS A 218 -6.76 12.86 -7.84
CA HIS A 218 -6.37 12.20 -6.59
C HIS A 218 -7.45 12.19 -5.50
N GLY A 219 -8.66 12.68 -5.79
CA GLY A 219 -9.78 12.72 -4.83
C GLY A 219 -10.54 11.40 -4.66
N GLY A 220 -9.84 10.25 -4.61
CA GLY A 220 -10.45 8.96 -4.32
C GLY A 220 -11.03 8.93 -2.90
N LYS A 221 -12.27 8.45 -2.74
CA LYS A 221 -13.02 8.50 -1.45
C LYS A 221 -13.49 7.14 -0.94
N VAL A 222 -13.31 6.07 -1.71
CA VAL A 222 -13.77 4.72 -1.32
C VAL A 222 -12.92 4.18 -0.17
N ARG A 223 -11.62 4.48 -0.21
CA ARG A 223 -10.66 4.24 0.87
C ARG A 223 -9.70 5.43 0.93
N SER A 224 -9.19 5.73 2.12
CA SER A 224 -8.30 6.87 2.35
C SER A 224 -6.85 6.60 1.95
N ILE A 225 -6.08 7.68 1.75
CA ILE A 225 -4.63 7.61 1.52
C ILE A 225 -3.92 6.98 2.72
N GLU A 226 -4.32 7.29 3.96
CA GLU A 226 -3.75 6.68 5.16
C GLU A 226 -3.93 5.15 5.16
N GLN A 227 -5.12 4.67 4.79
CA GLN A 227 -5.35 3.24 4.65
C GLN A 227 -4.50 2.63 3.53
N PHE A 228 -4.27 3.35 2.42
CA PHE A 228 -3.40 2.89 1.35
C PHE A 228 -1.93 2.80 1.81
N LEU A 229 -1.40 3.82 2.48
CA LEU A 229 -0.04 3.81 3.04
C LEU A 229 0.14 2.62 3.99
N LYS A 230 -0.83 2.38 4.87
CA LYS A 230 -0.85 1.21 5.75
C LYS A 230 -0.96 -0.12 4.98
N PHE A 231 -1.78 -0.20 3.94
CA PHE A 231 -1.95 -1.41 3.12
C PHE A 231 -0.71 -1.73 2.29
N SER A 232 -0.01 -0.69 1.83
CA SER A 232 1.17 -0.81 0.98
C SER A 232 2.49 -0.84 1.78
N GLY A 233 2.44 -0.62 3.09
CA GLY A 233 3.61 -0.73 3.98
C GLY A 233 4.53 0.49 3.95
N ILE A 234 4.03 1.68 3.60
CA ILE A 234 4.84 2.89 3.54
C ILE A 234 4.54 3.82 4.72
N SER A 235 5.58 4.26 5.42
CA SER A 235 5.48 5.30 6.43
C SER A 235 5.70 6.68 5.80
N ASN A 236 4.78 7.61 6.05
CA ASN A 236 4.93 8.99 5.63
C ASN A 236 5.80 9.83 6.59
N VAL A 237 6.22 9.30 7.74
CA VAL A 237 7.00 10.03 8.74
C VAL A 237 8.40 9.47 8.95
N ASN A 238 8.61 8.18 8.72
CA ASN A 238 9.90 7.53 8.96
C ASN A 238 10.11 6.36 7.99
N SER A 239 10.95 6.55 6.97
CA SER A 239 11.22 5.52 5.96
C SER A 239 11.83 4.23 6.52
N LYS A 240 12.40 4.25 7.74
CA LYS A 240 12.90 3.02 8.41
C LYS A 240 11.77 2.09 8.87
N LEU A 241 10.53 2.55 8.84
CA LEU A 241 9.34 1.77 9.15
C LEU A 241 8.63 1.28 7.88
N ASP A 242 9.21 1.50 6.69
CA ASP A 242 8.66 0.92 5.47
C ASP A 242 8.82 -0.61 5.51
N GLU A 243 7.78 -1.32 5.05
CA GLU A 243 7.68 -2.77 5.05
C GLU A 243 7.35 -3.27 3.65
N TYR A 244 8.02 -4.34 3.23
CA TYR A 244 7.60 -5.10 2.05
C TYR A 244 6.31 -5.84 2.34
N ARG A 245 5.45 -5.95 1.33
CA ARG A 245 4.10 -6.53 1.44
C ARG A 245 3.99 -7.83 0.66
N CYS A 246 4.96 -8.71 0.88
CA CYS A 246 5.09 -10.00 0.17
C CYS A 246 4.34 -11.14 0.85
N GLU A 247 3.76 -10.91 2.02
CA GLU A 247 2.82 -11.82 2.65
C GLU A 247 1.50 -11.89 1.86
N GLN A 248 0.71 -12.94 2.09
CA GLN A 248 -0.62 -13.05 1.48
C GLN A 248 -1.51 -11.88 1.92
N LEU A 249 -1.73 -10.93 1.01
CA LEU A 249 -2.66 -9.83 1.22
C LEU A 249 -4.11 -10.29 1.13
N ARG A 250 -4.97 -9.58 1.85
CA ARG A 250 -6.41 -9.80 1.91
C ARG A 250 -7.14 -8.50 1.62
N TRP A 251 -8.38 -8.63 1.17
CA TRP A 251 -9.23 -7.49 0.90
C TRP A 251 -9.38 -6.58 2.10
N VAL A 252 -9.21 -5.28 1.83
CA VAL A 252 -9.52 -4.23 2.78
C VAL A 252 -10.93 -3.72 2.45
N PRO A 253 -11.88 -3.81 3.40
CA PRO A 253 -13.23 -3.30 3.18
C PRO A 253 -13.24 -1.84 2.71
N TYR A 254 -14.22 -1.49 1.90
CA TYR A 254 -14.46 -0.09 1.54
C TYR A 254 -14.81 0.72 2.81
N ALA A 255 -14.21 1.90 2.94
CA ALA A 255 -14.57 2.85 3.98
C ALA A 255 -15.90 3.56 3.65
N VAL A 256 -16.18 3.74 2.36
CA VAL A 256 -17.42 4.32 1.83
C VAL A 256 -17.95 3.41 0.70
N PRO A 257 -18.61 2.27 1.06
CA PRO A 257 -19.08 1.29 0.08
C PRO A 257 -20.14 1.84 -0.87
N GLU A 258 -20.91 2.85 -0.46
CA GLU A 258 -22.03 3.42 -1.22
C GLU A 258 -21.57 3.95 -2.58
N ILE A 259 -20.35 4.48 -2.67
CA ILE A 259 -19.75 4.97 -3.93
C ILE A 259 -19.64 3.84 -4.96
N ILE A 260 -19.29 2.62 -4.51
CA ILE A 260 -19.17 1.47 -5.39
C ILE A 260 -20.54 0.84 -5.66
N GLU A 261 -21.40 0.74 -4.65
CA GLU A 261 -22.75 0.17 -4.82
C GLU A 261 -23.63 1.03 -5.74
N GLU A 262 -23.47 2.36 -5.74
CA GLU A 262 -24.12 3.26 -6.71
C GLU A 262 -23.55 3.10 -8.11
N PHE A 263 -22.23 2.96 -8.23
CA PHE A 263 -21.54 2.80 -9.51
C PHE A 263 -21.82 1.43 -10.17
N LEU A 264 -21.88 0.36 -9.37
CA LEU A 264 -22.15 -1.01 -9.81
C LEU A 264 -23.35 -1.57 -9.03
N PRO A 265 -24.59 -1.28 -9.45
CA PRO A 265 -25.78 -1.77 -8.78
C PRO A 265 -25.78 -3.30 -8.64
N GLY A 266 -25.93 -3.77 -7.40
CA GLY A 266 -25.94 -5.20 -7.07
C GLY A 266 -24.56 -5.82 -6.80
N TYR A 267 -23.46 -5.12 -7.11
CA TYR A 267 -22.14 -5.52 -6.67
C TYR A 267 -21.94 -5.13 -5.20
N LYS A 268 -21.43 -6.07 -4.40
CA LYS A 268 -20.92 -5.82 -3.06
C LYS A 268 -19.55 -6.46 -2.94
N MET A 269 -18.63 -5.75 -2.31
CA MET A 269 -17.35 -6.36 -1.94
C MET A 269 -17.65 -7.55 -1.03
N ARG A 270 -17.41 -8.78 -1.51
CA ARG A 270 -17.79 -9.97 -0.73
C ARG A 270 -16.92 -10.00 0.53
N PRO A 271 -17.50 -10.15 1.73
CA PRO A 271 -16.70 -10.53 2.88
C PRO A 271 -16.05 -11.89 2.59
N MET A 272 -14.80 -12.09 2.98
CA MET A 272 -14.17 -13.41 2.85
C MET A 272 -15.09 -14.47 3.46
N PRO A 273 -15.22 -15.67 2.85
CA PRO A 273 -15.78 -16.81 3.55
C PRO A 273 -14.99 -16.94 4.85
N VAL A 274 -15.68 -16.86 5.99
CA VAL A 274 -15.09 -17.18 7.28
C VAL A 274 -14.49 -18.56 7.13
N VAL A 275 -13.16 -18.67 7.27
CA VAL A 275 -12.47 -19.96 7.35
C VAL A 275 -13.25 -20.78 8.36
N ARG A 276 -13.77 -21.95 7.94
CA ARG A 276 -14.68 -22.77 8.74
C ARG A 276 -14.13 -22.88 10.17
N GLN A 277 -15.00 -22.75 11.19
CA GLN A 277 -14.67 -22.78 12.62
C GLN A 277 -13.65 -23.87 13.04
N VAL A 278 -13.56 -24.95 12.27
CA VAL A 278 -12.60 -26.05 12.44
C VAL A 278 -11.13 -25.60 12.41
N ASP A 279 -10.77 -24.59 11.61
CA ASP A 279 -9.40 -24.08 11.56
C ASP A 279 -9.10 -23.05 12.66
N GLN A 280 -10.12 -22.34 13.16
CA GLN A 280 -9.97 -21.45 14.31
C GLN A 280 -9.69 -22.25 15.58
N GLU A 281 -10.40 -23.36 15.82
CA GLU A 281 -10.13 -24.22 16.98
C GLU A 281 -8.74 -24.85 16.90
N ARG A 282 -8.31 -25.30 15.72
CA ARG A 282 -6.97 -25.89 15.52
C ARG A 282 -5.84 -24.87 15.67
N MET A 283 -6.03 -23.64 15.18
CA MET A 283 -5.09 -22.53 15.41
C MET A 283 -5.09 -22.08 16.86
N GLN A 284 -6.25 -22.04 17.50
CA GLN A 284 -6.37 -21.64 18.89
C GLN A 284 -5.76 -22.69 19.82
N ASP A 285 -5.87 -23.97 19.50
CA ASP A 285 -5.26 -25.08 20.23
C ASP A 285 -3.73 -25.07 20.08
N GLN A 286 -3.22 -24.84 18.86
CA GLN A 286 -1.77 -24.62 18.61
C GLN A 286 -1.24 -23.37 19.30
N TRP A 287 -2.01 -22.27 19.31
CA TRP A 287 -1.67 -21.05 20.02
C TRP A 287 -1.72 -21.23 21.54
N SER A 288 -2.69 -21.97 22.09
CA SER A 288 -2.73 -22.26 23.54
C SER A 288 -1.61 -23.21 23.97
N GLN A 289 -1.20 -24.15 23.12
CA GLN A 289 -0.03 -24.99 23.40
C GLN A 289 1.28 -24.19 23.36
N LEU A 290 1.40 -23.17 22.49
CA LEU A 290 2.53 -22.25 22.44
C LEU A 290 2.51 -21.20 23.58
N VAL A 291 1.35 -20.82 24.08
CA VAL A 291 1.16 -19.76 25.10
C VAL A 291 1.05 -20.31 26.53
N ASN A 292 0.84 -21.62 26.71
CA ASN A 292 0.90 -22.29 28.02
C ASN A 292 2.30 -22.32 28.66
N GLY A 293 3.31 -21.72 28.02
CA GLY A 293 4.51 -21.25 28.69
C GLY A 293 4.21 -20.01 29.57
N SER A 294 3.81 -20.26 30.82
CA SER A 294 4.08 -19.45 32.03
C SER A 294 3.58 -17.99 32.18
N TRP A 295 3.08 -17.25 31.19
CA TRP A 295 3.10 -15.77 31.33
C TRP A 295 1.76 -15.00 31.37
N ARG A 296 0.57 -15.61 31.21
CA ARG A 296 -0.71 -14.84 31.22
C ARG A 296 -1.65 -15.10 32.40
N GLY A 297 -1.41 -16.12 33.22
CA GLY A 297 -2.27 -16.46 34.36
C GLY A 297 -2.15 -15.46 35.52
N GLU A 298 -0.92 -15.04 35.82
CA GLU A 298 -0.61 -14.23 37.00
C GLU A 298 -0.97 -12.75 36.84
N GLU A 299 -0.77 -12.16 35.64
CA GLU A 299 -1.10 -10.74 35.38
C GLU A 299 -2.60 -10.46 35.49
N LYS A 300 -3.45 -11.37 35.03
CA LYS A 300 -4.91 -11.16 35.05
C LYS A 300 -5.45 -11.22 36.48
N GLN A 301 -4.91 -12.08 37.33
CA GLN A 301 -5.28 -12.14 38.76
C GLN A 301 -4.76 -10.93 39.53
N LEU A 302 -3.52 -10.49 39.26
CA LEU A 302 -2.95 -9.29 39.85
C LEU A 302 -3.76 -8.04 39.49
N LEU A 303 -4.14 -7.87 38.22
CA LEU A 303 -4.94 -6.72 37.77
C LEU A 303 -6.33 -6.69 38.41
N VAL A 304 -6.99 -7.85 38.55
CA VAL A 304 -8.30 -7.94 39.20
C VAL A 304 -8.20 -7.64 40.70
N GLN A 305 -7.14 -8.09 41.38
CA GLN A 305 -6.89 -7.77 42.79
C GLN A 305 -6.55 -6.30 43.00
N LEU A 306 -5.74 -5.70 42.11
CA LEU A 306 -5.38 -4.29 42.19
C LEU A 306 -6.60 -3.38 41.98
N LEU A 307 -7.48 -3.74 41.04
CA LEU A 307 -8.72 -3.02 40.78
C LEU A 307 -9.67 -3.06 41.99
N ALA A 308 -9.81 -4.22 42.62
CA ALA A 308 -10.61 -4.35 43.85
C ALA A 308 -10.02 -3.57 45.03
N GLN A 309 -8.69 -3.49 45.15
CA GLN A 309 -8.02 -2.68 46.18
C GLN A 309 -8.16 -1.18 45.94
N LEU A 310 -8.17 -0.75 44.67
CA LEU A 310 -8.35 0.65 44.28
C LEU A 310 -9.79 1.13 44.51
N GLU A 311 -10.79 0.28 44.30
CA GLU A 311 -12.20 0.58 44.58
C GLU A 311 -12.49 0.78 46.09
N ALA A 312 -11.65 0.21 46.96
CA ALA A 312 -11.79 0.32 48.42
C ALA A 312 -11.23 1.63 49.02
N ILE A 313 -10.46 2.43 48.27
CA ILE A 313 -9.76 3.61 48.79
C ILE A 313 -10.57 4.88 48.49
N LYS A 314 -11.32 5.39 49.47
CA LYS A 314 -12.22 6.53 49.28
C LYS A 314 -11.57 7.92 49.32
N GLN A 315 -10.40 8.14 49.96
CA GLN A 315 -9.65 9.42 49.91
C GLN A 315 -8.14 9.24 50.26
N PRO A 316 -7.18 9.77 49.46
CA PRO A 316 -5.74 9.69 49.76
C PRO A 316 -5.19 10.87 50.60
N SER A 317 -4.24 10.60 51.52
CA SER A 317 -3.67 11.55 52.48
C SER A 317 -2.52 12.42 51.92
N ALA A 318 -2.11 13.44 52.69
CA ALA A 318 -1.09 14.42 52.31
C ALA A 318 0.28 13.81 51.93
N ASP A 319 0.67 12.69 52.53
CA ASP A 319 1.93 11.99 52.22
C ASP A 319 1.95 11.40 50.80
N GLN A 320 0.79 10.98 50.29
CA GLN A 320 0.66 10.44 48.93
C GLN A 320 0.84 11.53 47.85
N ALA A 321 0.50 12.79 48.19
CA ALA A 321 0.70 13.95 47.32
C ALA A 321 2.15 14.45 47.29
N GLN A 322 2.98 14.11 48.28
CA GLN A 322 4.41 14.40 48.28
C GLN A 322 5.17 13.35 47.45
N HIS A 323 4.81 12.07 47.60
CA HIS A 323 5.42 10.97 46.83
C HIS A 323 5.21 11.13 45.31
N LEU A 324 4.06 11.66 44.90
CA LEU A 324 3.76 11.98 43.49
C LEU A 324 4.61 13.12 42.92
N ARG A 325 5.07 14.05 43.75
CA ARG A 325 5.96 15.15 43.33
C ARG A 325 7.40 14.68 43.13
N GLU A 326 7.87 13.79 44.01
CA GLU A 326 9.18 13.14 43.90
C GLU A 326 9.30 12.33 42.60
N MET A 327 8.29 11.50 42.29
CA MET A 327 8.29 10.68 41.07
C MET A 327 8.29 11.51 39.79
N ARG A 328 7.61 12.66 39.80
CA ARG A 328 7.55 13.57 38.65
C ARG A 328 8.90 14.24 38.38
N HIS A 329 9.66 14.51 39.43
CA HIS A 329 11.03 15.01 39.31
C HIS A 329 11.99 13.95 38.76
N GLN A 330 11.85 12.69 39.19
CA GLN A 330 12.72 11.59 38.71
C GLN A 330 12.45 11.26 37.23
N LEU A 331 11.20 11.33 36.78
CA LEU A 331 10.84 11.16 35.36
C LEU A 331 11.41 12.25 34.46
N GLY A 332 11.51 13.49 34.95
CA GLY A 332 12.12 14.61 34.21
C GLY A 332 13.62 14.43 33.95
N GLN A 333 14.30 13.60 34.74
CA GLN A 333 15.73 13.29 34.56
C GLN A 333 15.97 12.09 33.63
N LEU A 334 14.95 11.26 33.37
CA LEU A 334 15.04 10.04 32.54
C LEU A 334 14.85 10.29 31.03
N ALA A 335 14.56 11.52 30.60
CA ALA A 335 14.31 11.88 29.20
C ALA A 335 15.60 12.14 28.39
N GLN A 336 16.63 11.29 28.52
CA GLN A 336 17.70 11.16 27.53
C GLN A 336 17.68 9.74 26.93
N PRO A 337 17.85 9.58 25.60
CA PRO A 337 17.41 8.38 24.90
C PRO A 337 18.43 7.23 25.01
N HIS A 338 18.03 6.12 25.62
CA HIS A 338 18.66 4.81 25.42
C HIS A 338 17.62 3.76 24.99
N GLN A 339 17.95 3.06 23.91
CA GLN A 339 17.14 2.01 23.29
C GLN A 339 17.15 0.75 24.17
N GLY A 340 15.99 0.40 24.71
CA GLY A 340 15.80 -0.79 25.55
C GLY A 340 14.55 -0.74 26.42
N LEU A 341 13.90 0.42 26.56
CA LEU A 341 12.81 0.65 27.51
C LEU A 341 11.42 0.81 26.88
N TRP A 342 11.20 0.33 25.66
CA TRP A 342 9.87 0.39 25.02
C TRP A 342 8.75 -0.30 25.82
N PRO A 343 8.97 -1.43 26.52
CA PRO A 343 7.94 -2.02 27.39
C PRO A 343 7.57 -1.09 28.56
N LEU A 344 8.54 -0.36 29.10
CA LEU A 344 8.32 0.64 30.15
C LEU A 344 7.64 1.89 29.60
N ALA A 345 7.97 2.32 28.38
CA ALA A 345 7.30 3.44 27.73
C ALA A 345 5.79 3.18 27.52
N PHE A 346 5.39 1.93 27.23
CA PHE A 346 3.96 1.57 27.13
C PHE A 346 3.25 1.55 28.48
N VAL A 347 3.92 1.12 29.55
CA VAL A 347 3.40 1.23 30.92
C VAL A 347 3.26 2.69 31.34
N TRP A 348 4.26 3.53 31.03
CA TRP A 348 4.23 4.97 31.30
C TRP A 348 3.17 5.71 30.46
N LEU A 349 3.00 5.36 29.18
CA LEU A 349 1.94 5.90 28.33
C LEU A 349 0.55 5.44 28.79
N GLY A 350 0.41 4.21 29.30
CA GLY A 350 -0.80 3.73 29.96
C GLY A 350 -1.15 4.55 31.20
N LEU A 351 -0.15 4.82 32.06
CA LEU A 351 -0.32 5.65 33.26
C LEU A 351 -0.61 7.13 32.92
N ILE A 352 0.01 7.68 31.87
CA ILE A 352 -0.27 9.04 31.37
C ILE A 352 -1.67 9.12 30.74
N SER A 353 -2.12 8.08 30.06
CA SER A 353 -3.46 8.01 29.47
C SER A 353 -4.55 7.95 30.54
N VAL A 354 -4.33 7.15 31.59
CA VAL A 354 -5.18 7.12 32.79
C VAL A 354 -5.18 8.50 33.47
N TRP A 355 -4.04 9.17 33.55
CA TRP A 355 -3.91 10.52 34.11
C TRP A 355 -4.62 11.60 33.26
N LEU A 356 -4.52 11.57 31.93
CA LEU A 356 -5.19 12.52 31.02
C LEU A 356 -6.71 12.35 31.00
N VAL A 357 -7.19 11.11 31.12
CA VAL A 357 -8.62 10.80 31.27
C VAL A 357 -9.13 11.27 32.64
N PHE A 358 -8.31 11.17 33.69
CA PHE A 358 -8.63 11.73 35.01
C PHE A 358 -8.63 13.26 35.01
N ASN A 359 -7.75 13.91 34.24
CA ASN A 359 -7.63 15.37 34.18
C ASN A 359 -8.71 16.04 33.30
N ARG A 360 -9.25 15.36 32.28
CA ARG A 360 -10.36 15.88 31.45
C ARG A 360 -11.73 15.90 32.15
N ARG A 361 -11.88 15.28 33.33
CA ARG A 361 -13.10 15.35 34.15
C ARG A 361 -13.09 16.45 35.22
N ARG A 362 -12.15 17.41 35.13
CA ARG A 362 -12.10 18.60 36.02
C ARG A 362 -12.28 19.95 35.33
N THR A 363 -12.65 20.00 34.04
CA THR A 363 -13.02 21.26 33.34
C THR A 363 -14.37 21.17 32.62
N ALA A 364 -15.34 20.49 33.24
CA ALA A 364 -16.78 20.66 32.99
C ALA A 364 -17.49 20.69 34.34
#